data_AF-A0A409XCN9-F1
#
_entry.id   AF-A0A409XCN9-F1
#
_cell.length_a   1.000
_cell.length_b   1.000
_cell.length_c   1.000
_cell.angle_alpha   90.00
_cell.angle_beta   90.00
_cell.angle_gamma   90.00
#
_symmetry.space_group_name_H-M   'P 1'
#
loop_
_entity.id
_entity.type
_entity.pdbx_description
1 polymer ?
#
loop_
_entity_poly.entity_id
_entity_poly.type
_entity_poly.pdbx_seq_one_letter_code
_entity_poly.pdbx_strand_id
1 'polypeptide(L)'
;MTYVVGQAFNAFSDFSMQPSASSLTPSSAPSKEARDALYRGVGLAALELVGLAVGSFALGSLSSSLWIWVGEINTRMVRRRVYDAVMGKEMAWFDLHVGSGGEETQEGEGGDNQGTSVGAGGLMAKFSRETDDIRAASSLALGQLLQYLTTALTALLLAFSRSYSLTLIILASIPLLILTQGLAQSLSSPLLHLEREQTAQAASTLERALVHLGSVKSYNAQNYFLSLTTSSFASLQRTARRLNTLWGATSAAAQFLMMALFVQAFWWGA
;
A
#
# COMPACT_ATOMS: atom_id res chain seq x y z
N MET A 1 -20.12 -4.85 -12.78
CA MET A 1 -19.04 -5.00 -13.80
C MET A 1 -18.79 -6.47 -14.14
N THR A 2 -18.25 -7.30 -13.23
CA THR A 2 -17.87 -8.71 -13.52
C THR A 2 -18.99 -9.55 -14.13
N TYR A 3 -20.21 -9.42 -13.61
CA TYR A 3 -21.38 -10.14 -14.13
C TYR A 3 -21.76 -9.71 -15.55
N VAL A 4 -21.82 -8.39 -15.81
CA VAL A 4 -22.14 -7.80 -17.14
C VAL A 4 -21.11 -8.19 -18.18
N VAL A 5 -19.82 -8.14 -17.82
CA VAL A 5 -18.73 -8.58 -18.69
C VAL A 5 -18.83 -10.09 -18.97
N GLY A 6 -19.18 -10.90 -17.97
CA GLY A 6 -19.44 -12.32 -18.14
C GLY A 6 -20.59 -12.62 -19.10
N GLN A 7 -21.68 -11.83 -19.04
CA GLN A 7 -22.78 -11.96 -20.00
C GLN A 7 -22.36 -11.61 -21.43
N ALA A 8 -21.54 -10.57 -21.61
CA ALA A 8 -20.99 -10.22 -22.93
C ALA A 8 -20.10 -11.35 -23.50
N PHE A 9 -19.26 -11.97 -22.67
CA PHE A 9 -18.47 -13.12 -23.08
C PHE A 9 -19.33 -14.35 -23.43
N ASN A 10 -20.36 -14.64 -22.64
CA ASN A 10 -21.29 -15.73 -22.94
C ASN A 10 -22.03 -15.49 -24.27
N ALA A 11 -22.48 -14.26 -24.53
CA ALA A 11 -23.12 -13.92 -25.80
C ALA A 11 -22.19 -14.14 -27.01
N PHE A 12 -20.88 -13.91 -26.84
CA PHE A 12 -19.88 -14.17 -27.86
C PHE A 12 -19.57 -15.67 -28.02
N SER A 13 -19.49 -16.43 -26.93
CA SER A 13 -19.30 -17.89 -27.01
C SER A 13 -20.48 -18.58 -27.68
N ASP A 14 -21.70 -18.16 -27.38
CA ASP A 14 -22.93 -18.72 -27.95
C ASP A 14 -23.00 -18.49 -29.47
N PHE A 15 -22.51 -17.34 -29.95
CA PHE A 15 -22.37 -17.07 -31.38
C PHE A 15 -21.34 -18.01 -32.06
N SER A 16 -20.24 -18.32 -31.38
CA SER A 16 -19.20 -19.23 -31.91
C SER A 16 -19.61 -20.70 -31.91
N MET A 17 -20.52 -21.10 -31.02
CA MET A 17 -20.99 -22.49 -30.86
C MET A 17 -22.17 -22.86 -31.76
N GLN A 18 -22.80 -21.91 -32.45
CA GLN A 18 -23.86 -22.23 -33.40
C GLN A 18 -23.27 -23.01 -34.59
N PRO A 19 -23.73 -24.25 -34.84
CA PRO A 19 -23.23 -25.05 -35.94
C PRO A 19 -23.57 -24.34 -37.23
N SER A 20 -22.57 -24.07 -38.06
CA SER A 20 -22.77 -23.69 -39.46
C SER A 20 -23.57 -24.82 -40.12
N ALA A 21 -24.88 -24.61 -40.23
CA ALA A 21 -25.78 -25.58 -40.80
C ALA A 21 -25.30 -25.94 -42.22
N SER A 22 -24.72 -27.14 -42.31
CA SER A 22 -24.66 -28.03 -43.46
C SER A 22 -24.30 -27.42 -44.83
N SER A 23 -23.04 -27.67 -45.23
CA SER A 23 -22.63 -28.25 -46.52
C SER A 23 -23.37 -27.84 -47.81
N LEU A 24 -22.56 -27.39 -48.78
CA LEU A 24 -22.86 -27.16 -50.21
C LEU A 24 -23.56 -25.84 -50.58
N THR A 25 -22.89 -24.71 -50.34
CA THR A 25 -22.84 -23.54 -51.26
C THR A 25 -21.82 -22.53 -50.71
N PRO A 26 -21.00 -21.88 -51.54
CA PRO A 26 -19.89 -21.03 -51.07
C PRO A 26 -20.33 -19.63 -50.60
N SER A 27 -21.56 -19.46 -50.08
CA SER A 27 -22.11 -18.12 -49.81
C SER A 27 -23.06 -17.95 -48.62
N SER A 28 -23.20 -18.93 -47.71
CA SER A 28 -24.01 -18.71 -46.50
C SER A 28 -23.21 -17.99 -45.41
N ALA A 29 -23.26 -16.66 -45.45
CA ALA A 29 -22.97 -15.81 -44.30
C ALA A 29 -23.73 -16.31 -43.05
N PRO A 30 -23.18 -16.16 -41.83
CA PRO A 30 -23.87 -16.55 -40.59
C PRO A 30 -25.27 -15.92 -40.54
N SER A 31 -26.24 -16.63 -39.95
CA SER A 31 -27.64 -16.19 -39.92
C SER A 31 -27.72 -14.74 -39.40
N LYS A 32 -28.44 -13.87 -40.14
CA LYS A 32 -28.59 -12.44 -39.77
C LYS A 32 -29.13 -12.29 -38.34
N GLU A 33 -29.97 -13.24 -37.93
CA GLU A 33 -30.55 -13.34 -36.60
C GLU A 33 -29.52 -13.54 -35.48
N ALA A 34 -28.49 -14.37 -35.70
CA ALA A 34 -27.40 -14.57 -34.73
C ALA A 34 -26.52 -13.32 -34.58
N ARG A 35 -26.29 -12.59 -35.68
CA ARG A 35 -25.59 -11.30 -35.66
C ARG A 35 -26.40 -10.24 -34.91
N ASP A 36 -27.70 -10.14 -35.16
CA ASP A 36 -28.57 -9.17 -34.49
C ASP A 36 -28.77 -9.47 -33.01
N ALA A 37 -28.72 -10.74 -32.60
CA ALA A 37 -28.73 -11.15 -31.20
C ALA A 37 -27.41 -10.74 -30.49
N LEU A 38 -26.27 -10.94 -31.14
CA LEU A 38 -24.96 -10.52 -30.63
C LEU A 38 -24.88 -9.00 -30.48
N TYR A 39 -25.25 -8.24 -31.51
CA TYR A 39 -25.22 -6.77 -31.45
C TYR A 39 -26.14 -6.20 -30.37
N ARG A 40 -27.31 -6.81 -30.15
CA ARG A 40 -28.21 -6.42 -29.06
C ARG A 40 -27.64 -6.76 -27.68
N GLY A 41 -27.08 -7.96 -27.50
CA GLY A 41 -26.45 -8.37 -26.23
C GLY A 41 -25.25 -7.50 -25.85
N VAL A 42 -24.35 -7.26 -26.80
CA VAL A 42 -23.18 -6.39 -26.61
C VAL A 42 -23.61 -4.94 -26.41
N GLY A 43 -24.62 -4.46 -27.14
CA GLY A 43 -25.17 -3.11 -27.00
C GLY A 43 -25.78 -2.83 -25.63
N LEU A 44 -26.54 -3.79 -25.08
CA LEU A 44 -27.09 -3.70 -23.74
C LEU A 44 -25.99 -3.74 -22.67
N ALA A 45 -25.03 -4.66 -22.79
CA ALA A 45 -23.89 -4.73 -21.87
C ALA A 45 -23.07 -3.42 -21.89
N ALA A 46 -22.88 -2.81 -23.07
CA ALA A 46 -22.19 -1.53 -23.20
C ALA A 46 -22.92 -0.39 -22.47
N LEU A 47 -24.25 -0.29 -22.61
CA LEU A 47 -25.06 0.70 -21.90
C LEU A 47 -25.02 0.49 -20.38
N GLU A 48 -25.08 -0.76 -19.92
CA GLU A 48 -24.94 -1.09 -18.49
C GLU A 48 -23.57 -0.71 -17.92
N LEU A 49 -22.49 -0.96 -18.67
CA LEU A 49 -21.13 -0.57 -18.27
C LEU A 49 -20.98 0.96 -18.18
N VAL A 50 -21.57 1.71 -19.10
CA VAL A 50 -21.59 3.18 -19.05
C VAL A 50 -22.37 3.68 -17.84
N GLY A 51 -23.56 3.13 -17.58
CA GLY A 51 -24.36 3.48 -16.41
C GLY A 51 -23.62 3.18 -15.10
N LEU A 52 -22.97 2.02 -15.00
CA LEU A 52 -22.16 1.64 -13.85
C LEU A 52 -20.91 2.52 -13.69
N ALA A 53 -20.31 3.02 -14.78
CA ALA A 53 -19.17 3.92 -14.73
C ALA A 53 -19.54 5.31 -14.17
N VAL A 54 -20.67 5.87 -14.62
CA VAL A 54 -21.19 7.13 -14.08
C VAL A 54 -21.56 6.97 -12.60
N GLY A 55 -22.23 5.87 -12.24
CA GLY A 55 -22.58 5.56 -10.86
C GLY A 55 -21.36 5.37 -9.96
N SER A 56 -20.34 4.63 -10.42
CA SER A 56 -19.12 4.40 -9.64
C SER A 56 -18.30 5.68 -9.46
N PHE A 57 -18.27 6.55 -10.46
CA PHE A 57 -17.61 7.85 -10.35
C PHE A 57 -18.28 8.73 -9.30
N ALA A 58 -19.62 8.85 -9.34
CA ALA A 58 -20.38 9.65 -8.38
C ALA A 58 -20.24 9.12 -6.94
N LEU A 59 -20.44 7.81 -6.74
CA LEU A 59 -20.30 7.18 -5.42
C LEU A 59 -18.86 7.20 -4.91
N GLY A 60 -17.88 7.00 -5.80
CA GLY A 60 -16.45 7.08 -5.48
C GLY A 60 -16.05 8.48 -5.02
N SER A 61 -16.50 9.51 -5.73
CA SER A 61 -16.26 10.92 -5.36
C SER A 61 -16.89 11.26 -4.00
N LEU A 62 -18.15 10.86 -3.79
CA LEU A 62 -18.87 11.11 -2.54
C LEU A 62 -18.20 10.39 -1.36
N SER A 63 -17.87 9.11 -1.52
CA SER A 63 -17.22 8.33 -0.46
C SER A 63 -15.86 8.91 -0.08
N SER A 64 -15.04 9.31 -1.06
CA SER A 64 -13.75 9.97 -0.81
C SER A 64 -13.92 11.28 -0.05
N SER A 65 -14.89 12.11 -0.46
CA SER A 65 -15.20 13.37 0.23
C SER A 65 -15.63 13.15 1.68
N LEU A 66 -16.50 12.18 1.93
CA LEU A 66 -16.96 11.82 3.27
C LEU A 66 -15.81 11.32 4.16
N TRP A 67 -14.93 10.46 3.64
CA TRP A 67 -13.77 9.95 4.39
C TRP A 67 -12.76 11.05 4.72
N ILE A 68 -12.50 11.96 3.78
CA ILE A 68 -11.65 13.13 4.04
C ILE A 68 -12.28 14.01 5.12
N TRP A 69 -13.59 14.27 5.04
CA TRP A 69 -14.27 15.08 6.04
C TRP A 69 -14.21 14.47 7.44
N VAL A 70 -14.44 13.16 7.56
CA VAL A 70 -14.30 12.43 8.83
C VAL A 70 -12.87 12.55 9.38
N GLY A 71 -11.86 12.41 8.53
CA GLY A 71 -10.47 12.59 8.93
C GLY A 71 -10.20 13.99 9.49
N GLU A 72 -10.66 15.05 8.82
CA GLU A 72 -10.48 16.43 9.28
C GLU A 72 -11.19 16.70 10.62
N ILE A 73 -12.38 16.12 10.83
CA ILE A 73 -13.08 16.21 12.12
C ILE A 73 -12.28 15.52 13.22
N ASN A 74 -11.80 14.30 12.98
CA ASN A 74 -11.02 13.53 13.95
C ASN A 74 -9.73 14.26 14.33
N THR A 75 -9.01 14.77 13.34
CA THR A 75 -7.79 15.55 13.54
C THR A 75 -8.06 16.83 14.31
N ARG A 76 -9.16 17.54 14.01
CA ARG A 76 -9.56 18.73 14.78
C ARG A 76 -9.81 18.40 16.26
N MET A 77 -10.46 17.27 16.53
CA MET A 77 -10.73 16.81 17.90
C MET A 77 -9.45 16.44 18.65
N VAL A 78 -8.53 15.70 18.00
CA VAL A 78 -7.22 15.35 18.57
C VAL A 78 -6.42 16.62 18.85
N ARG A 79 -6.38 17.57 17.91
CA ARG A 79 -5.66 18.84 18.09
C ARG A 79 -6.13 19.64 19.29
N ARG A 80 -7.44 19.75 19.48
CA ARG A 80 -8.02 20.43 20.64
C ARG A 80 -7.65 19.73 21.95
N ARG A 81 -7.86 18.42 22.03
CA ARG A 81 -7.56 17.65 23.25
C ARG A 81 -6.09 17.74 23.65
N VAL A 82 -5.18 17.66 22.69
CA VAL A 82 -3.74 17.77 22.99
C VAL A 82 -3.37 19.19 23.37
N TYR A 83 -3.90 20.21 22.69
CA TYR A 83 -3.68 21.60 23.09
C TYR A 83 -4.16 21.88 24.52
N ASP A 84 -5.38 21.45 24.86
CA ASP A 84 -5.95 21.62 26.20
C ASP A 84 -5.12 20.87 27.25
N ALA A 85 -4.65 19.66 26.93
CA ALA A 85 -3.82 18.85 27.81
C ALA A 85 -2.41 19.45 28.03
N VAL A 86 -1.82 20.06 27.00
CA VAL A 86 -0.49 20.68 27.06
C VAL A 86 -0.55 22.01 27.82
N MET A 87 -1.60 22.81 27.63
CA MET A 87 -1.78 24.09 28.32
C MET A 87 -1.99 23.94 29.83
N GLY A 88 -2.48 22.79 30.30
CA GLY A 88 -2.64 22.47 31.72
C GLY A 88 -1.38 21.91 32.40
N LYS A 89 -0.24 21.80 31.71
CA LYS A 89 0.98 21.23 32.29
C LYS A 89 1.80 22.28 33.05
N GLU A 90 2.40 21.86 34.15
CA GLU A 90 3.29 22.69 34.96
C GLU A 90 4.62 22.96 34.22
N MET A 91 5.28 24.09 34.54
CA MET A 91 6.53 24.49 33.89
C MET A 91 7.63 23.42 34.05
N ALA A 92 7.66 22.72 35.19
CA ALA A 92 8.59 21.62 35.44
C ALA A 92 8.43 20.46 34.44
N TRP A 93 7.23 20.23 33.89
CA TRP A 93 7.01 19.21 32.86
C TRP A 93 7.73 19.58 31.56
N PHE A 94 7.71 20.86 31.17
CA PHE A 94 8.43 21.38 30.01
C PHE A 94 9.95 21.41 30.23
N ASP A 95 10.42 21.54 31.46
CA ASP A 95 11.87 21.49 31.72
C ASP A 95 12.39 20.04 31.81
N LEU A 96 11.63 19.14 32.45
CA LEU A 96 12.06 17.76 32.72
C LEU A 96 11.83 16.79 31.56
N HIS A 97 10.69 16.85 30.87
CA HIS A 97 10.31 15.88 29.82
C HIS A 97 10.54 16.37 28.39
N VAL A 98 10.70 17.69 28.22
CA VAL A 98 10.95 18.35 26.93
C VAL A 98 12.41 18.84 26.83
N GLY A 99 13.11 18.99 27.96
CA GLY A 99 14.54 19.35 28.01
C GLY A 99 15.50 18.19 28.30
N SER A 100 15.09 17.20 29.08
CA SER A 100 15.88 16.01 29.40
C SER A 100 15.11 14.76 28.98
N GLY A 101 15.79 13.74 28.48
CA GLY A 101 15.18 12.54 27.95
C GLY A 101 14.23 11.87 28.95
N GLY A 102 12.94 12.17 28.84
CA GLY A 102 11.86 11.40 29.44
C GLY A 102 11.62 10.13 28.67
N GLU A 103 12.64 9.27 28.63
CA GLU A 103 12.47 7.83 28.53
C GLU A 103 11.97 7.39 29.91
N GLU A 104 10.66 7.36 30.11
CA GLU A 104 10.13 6.50 31.16
C GLU A 104 9.90 5.11 30.56
N THR A 105 10.85 4.24 30.94
CA THR A 105 10.78 2.77 31.02
C THR A 105 11.18 1.93 29.79
N GLN A 106 12.47 1.90 29.47
CA GLN A 106 13.17 0.62 29.23
C GLN A 106 14.49 0.59 30.02
N GLU A 107 14.52 -0.18 31.10
CA GLU A 107 15.76 -0.56 31.78
C GLU A 107 16.56 -1.50 30.86
N GLY A 108 17.62 -0.96 30.25
CA GLY A 108 18.58 -1.71 29.45
C GLY A 108 19.91 -0.97 29.44
N GLU A 109 20.92 -1.60 30.04
CA GLU A 109 22.28 -1.10 30.26
C GLU A 109 22.96 -0.41 29.07
N GLY A 110 23.60 0.73 29.37
CA GLY A 110 24.94 1.05 28.87
C GLY A 110 25.07 1.39 27.39
N GLY A 111 24.84 2.65 27.04
CA GLY A 111 25.29 3.20 25.76
C GLY A 111 25.06 4.71 25.69
N ASP A 112 26.13 5.45 25.41
CA ASP A 112 26.16 6.90 25.25
C ASP A 112 25.25 7.38 24.10
N ASN A 113 23.94 7.45 24.35
CA ASN A 113 22.99 8.04 23.44
C ASN A 113 22.64 9.44 23.98
N GLN A 114 23.39 10.44 23.51
CA GLN A 114 22.97 11.83 23.57
C GLN A 114 21.76 12.00 22.63
N GLY A 115 20.61 11.53 23.12
CA GLY A 115 19.31 11.67 22.49
C GLY A 115 18.99 13.14 22.34
N THR A 116 18.65 13.54 21.13
CA THR A 116 18.24 14.88 20.72
C THR A 116 17.24 15.41 21.75
N SER A 117 17.64 16.40 22.57
CA SER A 117 16.71 17.06 23.49
C SER A 117 15.64 17.73 22.63
N VAL A 118 14.47 17.10 22.56
CA VAL A 118 13.34 17.59 21.78
C VAL A 118 12.73 18.74 22.57
N GLY A 119 13.36 19.91 22.50
CA GLY A 119 12.90 21.13 23.14
C GLY A 119 11.46 21.48 22.74
N ALA A 120 10.86 22.51 23.33
CA ALA A 120 9.44 22.85 23.10
C ALA A 120 9.06 22.96 21.61
N GLY A 121 9.99 23.43 20.76
CA GLY A 121 9.82 23.46 19.30
C GLY A 121 9.85 22.07 18.63
N GLY A 122 10.71 21.17 19.10
CA GLY A 122 10.75 19.78 18.63
C GLY A 122 9.48 19.00 19.02
N LEU A 123 8.92 19.27 20.20
CA LEU A 123 7.67 18.64 20.64
C LEU A 123 6.50 19.07 19.74
N MET A 124 6.45 20.36 19.38
CA MET A 124 5.45 20.87 18.44
C MET A 124 5.60 20.26 17.04
N ALA A 125 6.84 20.10 16.56
CA ALA A 125 7.10 19.43 15.28
C ALA A 125 6.67 17.96 15.30
N LYS A 126 7.00 17.22 16.37
CA LYS A 126 6.57 15.83 16.59
C LYS A 126 5.05 15.72 16.64
N PHE A 127 4.40 16.57 17.43
CA PHE A 127 2.96 16.60 17.56
C PHE A 127 2.25 16.89 16.23
N SER A 128 2.73 17.88 15.47
CA SER A 128 2.18 18.18 14.14
C SER A 128 2.27 16.97 13.22
N ARG A 129 3.43 16.31 13.19
CA ARG A 129 3.66 15.11 12.38
C ARG A 129 2.75 13.95 12.79
N GLU A 130 2.70 13.60 14.07
CA GLU A 130 1.86 12.50 14.57
C GLU A 130 0.37 12.77 14.34
N THR A 131 -0.04 14.03 14.45
CA THR A 131 -1.42 14.43 14.18
C THR A 131 -1.78 14.30 12.69
N ASP A 132 -0.84 14.62 11.81
CA ASP A 132 -1.01 14.44 10.37
C ASP A 132 -1.00 12.95 9.99
N ASP A 133 -0.21 12.12 10.66
CA ASP A 133 -0.24 10.66 10.51
C ASP A 133 -1.60 10.08 10.92
N ILE A 134 -2.18 10.54 12.05
CA ILE A 134 -3.53 10.17 12.49
C ILE A 134 -4.58 10.63 11.46
N ARG A 135 -4.44 11.83 10.89
CA ARG A 135 -5.35 12.33 9.83
C ARG A 135 -5.31 11.44 8.60
N ALA A 136 -4.11 11.08 8.14
CA ALA A 136 -3.92 10.22 6.97
C ALA A 136 -4.49 8.82 7.22
N ALA A 137 -4.26 8.26 8.41
CA ALA A 137 -4.80 6.96 8.79
C ALA A 137 -6.33 6.97 8.91
N SER A 138 -6.90 7.97 9.56
CA SER A 138 -8.35 8.05 9.86
C SER A 138 -9.22 8.55 8.69
N SER A 139 -8.62 9.05 7.62
CA SER A 139 -9.32 9.54 6.43
C SER A 139 -9.48 8.44 5.37
N LEU A 140 -8.72 8.52 4.29
CA LEU A 140 -8.88 7.68 3.10
C LEU A 140 -8.44 6.24 3.35
N ALA A 141 -7.45 6.01 4.20
CA ALA A 141 -6.89 4.67 4.44
C ALA A 141 -7.91 3.72 5.09
N LEU A 142 -8.66 4.17 6.11
CA LEU A 142 -9.75 3.38 6.69
C LEU A 142 -10.87 3.13 5.69
N GLY A 143 -11.22 4.12 4.87
CA GLY A 143 -12.22 3.95 3.81
C GLY A 143 -11.82 2.91 2.78
N GLN A 144 -10.56 2.95 2.34
CA GLN A 144 -9.99 1.95 1.44
C GLN A 144 -9.97 0.56 2.06
N LEU A 145 -9.61 0.43 3.35
CA LEU A 145 -9.62 -0.85 4.05
C LEU A 145 -11.02 -1.47 4.07
N LEU A 146 -12.04 -0.69 4.46
CA LEU A 146 -13.43 -1.15 4.47
C LEU A 146 -13.94 -1.48 3.06
N GLN A 147 -13.58 -0.66 2.06
CA GLN A 147 -13.93 -0.90 0.66
C GLN A 147 -13.31 -2.22 0.16
N TYR A 148 -12.03 -2.45 0.39
CA TYR A 148 -11.35 -3.68 -0.03
C TYR A 148 -11.89 -4.90 0.70
N LEU A 149 -12.19 -4.80 2.00
CA LEU A 149 -12.79 -5.88 2.76
C LEU A 149 -14.19 -6.24 2.24
N THR A 150 -15.03 -5.24 1.99
CA THR A 150 -16.38 -5.44 1.43
C THR A 150 -16.30 -6.01 0.00
N THR A 151 -15.36 -5.52 -0.81
CA THR A 151 -15.15 -6.01 -2.18
C THR A 151 -14.65 -7.45 -2.17
N ALA A 152 -13.74 -7.82 -1.26
CA ALA A 152 -13.26 -9.19 -1.12
C ALA A 152 -14.39 -10.14 -0.72
N LEU A 153 -15.22 -9.76 0.26
CA LEU A 153 -16.38 -10.56 0.69
C LEU A 153 -17.41 -10.73 -0.44
N THR A 154 -17.77 -9.64 -1.11
CA THR A 154 -18.74 -9.69 -2.23
C THR A 154 -18.22 -10.49 -3.42
N ALA A 155 -16.94 -10.34 -3.78
CA ALA A 155 -16.31 -11.13 -4.84
C ALA A 155 -16.25 -12.62 -4.49
N LEU A 156 -15.91 -12.96 -3.25
CA LEU A 156 -15.87 -14.34 -2.76
C LEU A 156 -17.25 -14.99 -2.79
N LEU A 157 -18.28 -14.30 -2.28
CA LEU A 157 -19.67 -14.76 -2.33
C LEU A 157 -20.15 -14.97 -3.79
N LEU A 158 -19.87 -14.01 -4.67
CA LEU A 158 -20.22 -14.13 -6.09
C LEU A 158 -19.52 -15.32 -6.75
N ALA A 159 -18.24 -15.54 -6.45
CA ALA A 159 -17.48 -16.64 -7.02
C ALA A 159 -18.03 -18.01 -6.57
N PHE A 160 -18.32 -18.18 -5.27
CA PHE A 160 -18.94 -19.40 -4.73
C PHE A 160 -20.32 -19.66 -5.35
N SER A 161 -21.10 -18.61 -5.61
CA SER A 161 -22.42 -18.76 -6.23
C SER A 161 -22.37 -19.27 -7.68
N ARG A 162 -21.28 -19.02 -8.42
CA ARG A 162 -21.15 -19.41 -9.82
C ARG A 162 -20.52 -20.79 -10.00
N SER A 163 -19.44 -21.08 -9.28
CA SER A 163 -18.79 -22.39 -9.29
C SER A 163 -17.99 -22.60 -7.99
N TYR A 164 -18.46 -23.53 -7.16
CA TYR A 164 -17.82 -23.84 -5.89
C TYR A 164 -16.50 -24.62 -6.06
N SER A 165 -16.36 -25.40 -7.13
CA SER A 165 -15.18 -26.26 -7.30
C SER A 165 -13.95 -25.47 -7.77
N LEU A 166 -14.11 -24.58 -8.75
CA LEU A 166 -13.04 -23.68 -9.21
C LEU A 166 -12.56 -22.75 -8.09
N THR A 167 -13.49 -22.24 -7.30
CA THR A 167 -13.18 -21.31 -6.22
C THR A 167 -12.39 -21.96 -5.09
N LEU A 168 -12.74 -23.18 -4.67
CA LEU A 168 -11.99 -23.91 -3.65
C LEU A 168 -10.54 -24.18 -4.06
N ILE A 169 -10.31 -24.49 -5.33
CA ILE A 169 -8.96 -24.73 -5.88
C ILE A 169 -8.12 -23.46 -5.84
N ILE A 170 -8.69 -22.31 -6.24
CA ILE A 170 -8.01 -21.02 -6.15
C ILE A 170 -7.78 -20.65 -4.68
N LEU A 171 -8.74 -20.90 -3.79
CA LEU A 171 -8.61 -20.62 -2.36
C LEU A 171 -7.51 -21.46 -1.70
N ALA A 172 -7.32 -22.71 -2.13
CA ALA A 172 -6.26 -23.59 -1.64
C ALA A 172 -4.84 -23.05 -1.93
N SER A 173 -4.71 -22.14 -2.90
CA SER A 173 -3.43 -21.49 -3.21
C SER A 173 -3.13 -20.25 -2.37
N ILE A 174 -4.13 -19.67 -1.69
CA ILE A 174 -3.95 -18.48 -0.86
C ILE A 174 -2.96 -18.70 0.30
N PRO A 175 -2.98 -19.82 1.05
CA PRO A 175 -1.98 -20.09 2.08
C PRO A 175 -0.55 -20.10 1.55
N LEU A 176 -0.34 -20.60 0.32
CA LEU A 176 0.98 -20.57 -0.33
C LEU A 176 1.42 -19.12 -0.59
N LEU A 177 0.54 -18.26 -1.09
CA LEU A 177 0.82 -16.84 -1.28
C LEU A 177 1.16 -16.16 0.06
N ILE A 178 0.36 -16.40 1.10
CA ILE A 178 0.58 -15.85 2.44
C ILE A 178 1.95 -16.29 2.97
N LEU A 179 2.32 -17.56 2.80
CA LEU A 179 3.60 -18.08 3.28
C LEU A 179 4.79 -17.44 2.55
N THR A 180 4.71 -17.31 1.22
CA THR A 180 5.80 -16.67 0.45
C THR A 180 5.96 -15.18 0.78
N GLN A 181 4.85 -14.45 0.93
CA GLN A 181 4.88 -13.04 1.29
C GLN A 181 5.25 -12.83 2.75
N GLY A 182 4.83 -13.72 3.65
CA GLY A 182 5.22 -13.69 5.06
C GLY A 182 6.72 -13.91 5.24
N LEU A 183 7.30 -14.89 4.53
CA LEU A 183 8.75 -15.10 4.51
C LEU A 183 9.49 -13.89 3.92
N ALA A 184 9.00 -13.34 2.81
CA ALA A 184 9.56 -12.13 2.20
C ALA A 184 9.60 -10.96 3.17
N GLN A 185 8.50 -10.71 3.87
CA GLN A 185 8.39 -9.60 4.84
C GLN A 185 9.26 -9.84 6.07
N SER A 186 9.31 -11.07 6.58
CA SER A 186 10.16 -11.48 7.70
C SER A 186 11.64 -11.23 7.42
N LEU A 187 12.11 -11.55 6.21
CA LEU A 187 13.50 -11.32 5.80
C LEU A 187 13.78 -9.84 5.49
N SER A 188 12.80 -9.12 4.95
CA SER A 188 12.93 -7.70 4.58
C SER A 188 12.95 -6.76 5.78
N SER A 189 12.10 -7.03 6.78
CA SER A 189 11.90 -6.17 7.94
C SER A 189 13.20 -5.84 8.69
N PRO A 190 14.06 -6.79 9.12
CA PRO A 190 15.28 -6.47 9.85
C PRO A 190 16.27 -5.68 8.99
N LEU A 191 16.39 -5.98 7.69
CA LEU A 191 17.24 -5.20 6.77
C LEU A 191 16.73 -3.78 6.59
N LEU A 192 15.42 -3.58 6.54
CA LEU A 192 14.80 -2.26 6.46
C LEU A 192 15.04 -1.45 7.74
N HIS A 193 14.97 -2.07 8.91
CA HIS A 193 15.29 -1.40 10.17
C HIS A 193 16.76 -0.96 10.21
N LEU A 194 17.67 -1.84 9.81
CA LEU A 194 19.10 -1.55 9.75
C LEU A 194 19.44 -0.44 8.74
N GLU A 195 18.78 -0.43 7.57
CA GLU A 195 18.94 0.62 6.57
C GLU A 195 18.47 1.98 7.10
N ARG A 196 17.34 2.02 7.80
CA ARG A 196 16.81 3.23 8.44
C ARG A 196 17.73 3.76 9.53
N GLU A 197 18.27 2.87 10.36
CA GLU A 197 19.21 3.23 11.42
C GLU A 197 20.49 3.83 10.84
N GLN A 198 21.09 3.18 9.84
CA GLN A 198 22.28 3.68 9.14
C GLN A 198 22.02 5.03 8.46
N THR A 199 20.83 5.21 7.87
CA THR A 199 20.42 6.48 7.26
C THR A 199 20.30 7.59 8.31
N ALA A 200 19.70 7.30 9.46
CA ALA A 200 19.60 8.27 10.56
C ALA A 200 20.97 8.65 11.12
N GLN A 201 21.87 7.67 11.31
CA GLN A 201 23.24 7.92 11.76
C GLN A 201 24.03 8.79 10.76
N ALA A 202 23.96 8.47 9.46
CA ALA A 202 24.59 9.26 8.40
C ALA A 202 24.03 10.68 8.33
N ALA A 203 22.71 10.83 8.39
CA ALA A 203 22.04 12.13 8.41
C ALA A 203 22.45 12.97 9.62
N SER A 204 22.49 12.38 10.84
CA SER A 204 22.90 13.08 12.05
C SER A 204 24.36 13.57 12.00
N THR A 205 25.23 12.81 11.35
CA THR A 205 26.65 13.16 11.22
C THR A 205 26.81 14.33 10.23
N LEU A 206 26.08 14.27 9.12
CA LEU A 206 26.04 15.33 8.13
C LEU A 206 25.43 16.62 8.70
N GLU A 207 24.32 16.50 9.43
CA GLU A 207 23.66 17.62 10.10
C GLU A 207 24.61 18.32 11.09
N ARG A 208 25.30 17.56 11.94
CA ARG A 208 26.31 18.12 12.87
C ARG A 208 27.41 18.89 12.16
N ALA A 209 27.90 18.37 11.03
CA ALA A 209 28.94 19.04 10.24
C ALA A 209 28.42 20.33 9.58
N LEU A 210 27.16 20.35 9.13
CA LEU A 210 26.54 21.51 8.49
C LEU A 210 26.17 22.60 9.49
N VAL A 211 25.60 22.24 10.64
CA VAL A 211 25.24 23.18 11.71
C VAL A 211 26.48 23.88 12.25
N HIS A 212 27.61 23.17 12.37
CA HIS A 212 28.87 23.71 12.88
C HIS A 212 29.93 23.93 11.79
N LEU A 213 29.50 24.35 10.59
CA LEU A 213 30.39 24.54 9.44
C LEU A 213 31.57 25.49 9.73
N GLY A 214 31.34 26.53 10.53
CA GLY A 214 32.38 27.49 10.95
C GLY A 214 33.52 26.81 11.71
N SER A 215 33.19 25.91 12.64
CA SER A 215 34.15 25.13 13.41
C SER A 215 34.88 24.12 12.53
N VAL A 216 34.17 23.43 11.63
CA VAL A 216 34.80 22.49 10.68
C VAL A 216 35.84 23.20 9.82
N LYS A 217 35.54 24.43 9.38
CA LYS A 217 36.47 25.26 8.59
C LYS A 217 37.64 25.78 9.41
N SER A 218 37.42 26.25 10.64
CA SER A 218 38.50 26.75 11.50
C SER A 218 39.50 25.66 11.89
N TYR A 219 39.04 24.41 12.07
CA TYR A 219 39.89 23.26 12.37
C TYR A 219 40.43 22.54 11.12
N ASN A 220 40.11 23.02 9.91
CA ASN A 220 40.45 22.36 8.64
C ASN A 220 40.06 20.87 8.60
N ALA A 221 38.96 20.50 9.27
CA ALA A 221 38.52 19.11 9.47
C ALA A 221 37.65 18.58 8.31
N GLN A 222 37.64 19.25 7.17
CA GLN A 222 36.77 18.92 6.02
C GLN A 222 37.03 17.51 5.50
N ASN A 223 38.30 17.14 5.32
CA ASN A 223 38.69 15.81 4.83
C ASN A 223 38.29 14.69 5.81
N TYR A 224 38.33 14.98 7.11
CA TYR A 224 37.89 14.04 8.14
C TYR A 224 36.38 13.75 8.01
N PHE A 225 35.53 14.78 7.98
CA PHE A 225 34.08 14.61 7.82
C PHE A 225 33.71 13.99 6.47
N LEU A 226 34.43 14.31 5.40
CA LEU A 226 34.22 13.71 4.08
C LEU A 226 34.49 12.20 4.13
N SER A 227 35.62 11.77 4.69
CA SER A 227 35.96 10.35 4.80
C SER A 227 34.99 9.58 5.71
N LEU A 228 34.59 10.16 6.85
CA LEU A 228 33.60 9.60 7.77
C LEU A 228 32.21 9.44 7.13
N THR A 229 31.78 10.43 6.36
CA THR A 229 30.51 10.40 5.64
C THR A 229 30.55 9.37 4.52
N THR A 230 31.67 9.28 3.80
CA THR A 230 31.87 8.31 2.72
C THR A 230 31.86 6.87 3.23
N SER A 231 32.48 6.59 4.38
CA SER A 231 32.46 5.24 4.98
C SER A 231 31.05 4.85 5.44
N SER A 232 30.30 5.81 6.00
CA SER A 232 28.90 5.62 6.41
C SER A 232 27.96 5.39 5.21
N PHE A 233 28.18 6.10 4.10
CA PHE A 233 27.43 5.84 2.86
C PHE A 233 27.80 4.49 2.22
N ALA A 234 29.06 4.05 2.34
CA ALA A 234 29.47 2.77 1.80
C ALA A 234 28.81 1.59 2.53
N SER A 235 28.63 1.67 3.86
CA SER A 235 27.88 0.66 4.61
C SER A 235 26.39 0.68 4.25
N LEU A 236 25.77 1.87 4.21
CA LEU A 236 24.38 2.06 3.79
C LEU A 236 24.13 1.48 2.40
N GLN A 237 25.01 1.74 1.43
CA GLN A 237 24.87 1.23 0.07
C GLN A 237 24.91 -0.30 -0.01
N ARG A 238 25.73 -0.96 0.83
CA ARG A 238 25.77 -2.44 0.89
C ARG A 238 24.45 -2.99 1.43
N THR A 239 23.91 -2.40 2.49
CA THR A 239 22.61 -2.78 3.06
C THR A 239 21.49 -2.55 2.06
N ALA A 240 21.45 -1.37 1.45
CA ALA A 240 20.45 -1.00 0.44
C ALA A 240 20.49 -1.94 -0.78
N ARG A 241 21.67 -2.34 -1.25
CA ARG A 241 21.78 -3.34 -2.33
C ARG A 241 21.19 -4.69 -1.93
N ARG A 242 21.51 -5.20 -0.74
CA ARG A 242 20.95 -6.48 -0.24
C ARG A 242 19.44 -6.41 -0.10
N LEU A 243 18.93 -5.32 0.45
CA LEU A 243 17.50 -5.06 0.58
C LEU A 243 16.85 -5.03 -0.82
N ASN A 244 17.40 -4.26 -1.75
CA ASN A 244 16.85 -4.15 -3.10
C ASN A 244 16.87 -5.49 -3.86
N THR A 245 17.93 -6.28 -3.71
CA THR A 245 17.96 -7.63 -4.31
C THR A 245 16.88 -8.55 -3.73
N LEU A 246 16.59 -8.43 -2.43
CA LEU A 246 15.58 -9.22 -1.75
C LEU A 246 14.16 -8.77 -2.15
N TRP A 247 13.92 -7.46 -2.25
CA TRP A 247 12.67 -6.90 -2.79
C TRP A 247 12.46 -7.29 -4.26
N GLY A 248 13.50 -7.25 -5.08
CA GLY A 248 13.45 -7.69 -6.47
C GLY A 248 13.10 -9.17 -6.60
N ALA A 249 13.76 -10.04 -5.81
CA ALA A 249 13.50 -11.48 -5.82
C ALA A 249 12.09 -11.83 -5.36
N THR A 250 11.61 -11.18 -4.30
CA THR A 250 10.26 -11.41 -3.75
C THR A 250 9.17 -10.88 -4.69
N SER A 251 9.39 -9.73 -5.33
CA SER A 251 8.50 -9.22 -6.37
C SER A 251 8.42 -10.16 -7.58
N ALA A 252 9.56 -10.71 -8.03
CA ALA A 252 9.59 -11.68 -9.13
C ALA A 252 8.86 -12.98 -8.76
N ALA A 253 9.08 -13.50 -7.55
CA ALA A 253 8.39 -14.68 -7.04
C ALA A 253 6.87 -14.47 -6.95
N ALA A 254 6.42 -13.30 -6.49
CA ALA A 254 5.01 -12.96 -6.41
C ALA A 254 4.36 -12.88 -7.80
N GLN A 255 5.02 -12.26 -8.78
CA GLN A 255 4.52 -12.21 -10.16
C GLN A 255 4.48 -13.60 -10.80
N PHE A 256 5.50 -14.43 -10.58
CA PHE A 256 5.52 -15.81 -11.05
C PHE A 256 4.36 -16.62 -10.47
N LEU A 257 4.13 -16.54 -9.16
CA LEU A 257 2.99 -17.20 -8.51
C LEU A 257 1.66 -16.73 -9.09
N MET A 258 1.48 -15.41 -9.29
CA MET A 258 0.26 -14.88 -9.88
C MET A 258 -0.02 -15.47 -11.28
N MET A 259 1.00 -15.61 -12.13
CA MET A 259 0.85 -16.25 -13.44
C MET A 259 0.57 -17.76 -13.32
N ALA A 260 1.22 -18.45 -12.39
CA ALA A 260 0.98 -19.87 -12.14
C ALA A 260 -0.47 -20.15 -11.69
N LEU A 261 -1.05 -19.26 -10.88
CA LEU A 261 -2.46 -19.35 -10.48
C LEU A 261 -3.42 -19.23 -11.65
N PHE A 262 -3.14 -18.35 -12.61
CA PHE A 262 -3.95 -18.27 -13.83
C PHE A 262 -3.86 -19.56 -14.64
N VAL A 263 -2.66 -20.13 -14.81
CA VAL A 263 -2.47 -21.40 -15.53
C VAL A 263 -3.25 -22.53 -14.86
N GLN A 264 -3.17 -22.64 -13.53
CA GLN A 264 -3.92 -23.64 -12.77
C GLN A 264 -5.44 -23.46 -12.91
N ALA A 265 -5.92 -22.21 -12.82
CA ALA A 265 -7.34 -21.90 -12.94
C ALA A 265 -7.89 -22.23 -14.35
N PHE A 266 -7.15 -21.91 -15.40
CA PHE A 266 -7.55 -22.24 -16.77
C PHE A 266 -7.44 -23.73 -17.07
N TRP A 267 -6.41 -24.42 -16.58
CA TRP A 267 -6.26 -25.87 -16.77
C TRP A 267 -7.45 -26.64 -16.19
N TRP A 268 -7.94 -26.23 -15.02
CA TRP A 268 -9.10 -26.87 -14.39
C TRP A 268 -10.43 -26.37 -14.96
N GLY A 269 -10.46 -25.14 -15.47
CA GLY A 269 -11.66 -24.53 -16.06
C GLY A 269 -11.93 -24.90 -17.52
N ALA A 270 -10.93 -25.41 -18.25
CA ALA A 270 -11.03 -25.93 -19.61
C ALA A 270 -11.62 -27.35 -19.63
#